data_AF-A0A923HSV7-F1
#
_entry.id   AF-A0A923HSV7-F1
#
_cell.length_a   1.000
_cell.length_b   1.000
_cell.length_c   1.000
_cell.angle_alpha   90.00
_cell.angle_beta   90.00
_cell.angle_gamma   90.00
#
_symmetry.space_group_name_H-M   'P 1'
#
loop_
_entity.id
_entity.type
_entity.pdbx_description
1 polymer ?
#
loop_
_entity_poly.entity_id
_entity_poly.type
_entity_poly.pdbx_seq_one_letter_code
_entity_poly.pdbx_strand_id
1 'polypeptide(L)' 'MENKIKKYYRLDLAFIILAMAVLWLVLGYVMFEIGKMSLDEIVKGFIWIMGTLIEIFATVSSIAVISHLKKNQKKLY' A
#
# COMPACT_ATOMS: atom_id res chain seq x y z
N MET A 1 -8.67 29.67 -6.14
CA MET A 1 -9.18 28.43 -5.51
C MET A 1 -8.43 27.19 -5.99
N GLU A 2 -8.15 27.03 -7.29
CA GLU A 2 -7.44 25.86 -7.83
C GLU A 2 -6.07 25.54 -7.17
N ASN A 3 -5.32 26.54 -6.73
CA ASN A 3 -4.04 26.31 -6.06
C ASN A 3 -4.19 25.64 -4.67
N LYS A 4 -5.30 25.87 -3.96
CA LYS A 4 -5.59 25.20 -2.69
C LYS A 4 -5.98 23.74 -2.92
N ILE A 5 -6.86 23.48 -3.90
CA ILE A 5 -7.29 22.14 -4.34
C ILE A 5 -6.07 21.27 -4.72
N LYS A 6 -5.16 21.82 -5.55
CA LYS A 6 -3.93 21.12 -5.94
C LYS A 6 -3.00 20.83 -4.77
N LYS A 7 -2.95 21.71 -3.76
CA LYS A 7 -2.12 21.52 -2.57
C LYS A 7 -2.63 20.37 -1.70
N TYR A 8 -3.93 20.33 -1.40
CA TYR A 8 -4.54 19.25 -0.61
C TYR A 8 -4.44 17.91 -1.34
N TYR A 9 -4.72 17.86 -2.64
CA TYR A 9 -4.53 16.64 -3.44
C TYR A 9 -3.09 16.10 -3.39
N ARG A 10 -2.07 16.97 -3.49
CA ARG A 10 -0.67 16.53 -3.41
C ARG A 10 -0.31 16.00 -2.02
N LEU A 11 -0.88 16.60 -0.98
CA LEU A 11 -0.67 16.16 0.39
C LEU A 11 -1.28 14.78 0.61
N ASP A 12 -2.52 14.56 0.18
CA ASP A 12 -3.20 13.26 0.29
C ASP A 12 -2.49 12.19 -0.55
N LEU A 13 -2.04 12.54 -1.76
CA LEU A 13 -1.23 11.64 -2.59
C LEU A 13 0.08 11.25 -1.88
N ALA A 14 0.79 12.22 -1.31
CA ALA A 14 2.02 11.97 -0.57
C ALA A 14 1.76 11.08 0.65
N PHE A 15 0.64 11.29 1.35
CA PHE A 15 0.25 10.48 2.50
C PHE A 15 -0.07 9.03 2.11
N ILE A 16 -0.79 8.82 1.01
CA ILE A 16 -1.08 7.48 0.48
C ILE A 16 0.21 6.76 0.07
N ILE A 17 1.10 7.45 -0.66
CA ILE A 17 2.38 6.87 -1.07
C ILE A 17 3.23 6.51 0.16
N LEU A 18 3.30 7.39 1.15
CA LEU A 18 4.04 7.15 2.38
C LEU A 18 3.47 5.96 3.17
N ALA A 19 2.15 5.91 3.34
CA ALA A 19 1.47 4.80 4.01
C ALA A 19 1.74 3.47 3.29
N MET A 20 1.72 3.47 1.95
CA MET A 20 2.02 2.29 1.14
C MET A 20 3.48 1.84 1.29
N ALA A 21 4.43 2.77 1.31
CA ALA A 21 5.84 2.46 1.55
C ALA A 21 6.07 1.84 2.93
N VAL A 22 5.42 2.37 3.98
CA VAL A 22 5.48 1.80 5.33
C VAL A 22 4.89 0.39 5.35
N LEU A 23 3.75 0.19 4.68
CA LEU A 23 3.10 -1.13 4.61
C LEU A 23 4.00 -2.17 3.92
N TRP A 24 4.67 -1.82 2.82
CA TRP A 24 5.66 -2.68 2.16
C TRP A 24 6.84 -3.02 3.07
N LEU A 25 7.38 -2.03 3.81
CA LEU A 25 8.48 -2.27 4.75
C LEU A 25 8.06 -3.24 5.86
N VAL A 26 6.87 -3.06 6.43
CA VAL A 26 6.35 -3.94 7.49
C VAL A 26 6.12 -5.36 6.96
N LEU A 27 5.49 -5.51 5.79
CA LEU A 27 5.27 -6.84 5.18
C LEU A 27 6.59 -7.52 4.84
N GLY A 28 7.54 -6.79 4.22
CA GLY A 28 8.87 -7.32 3.91
C GLY A 28 9.63 -7.76 5.16
N TYR A 29 9.54 -6.97 6.24
CA TYR A 29 10.13 -7.36 7.53
C TYR A 29 9.49 -8.64 8.10
N VAL A 30 8.16 -8.72 8.09
CA VAL A 30 7.44 -9.92 8.58
C VAL A 30 7.82 -11.16 7.76
N MET A 31 7.87 -11.05 6.44
CA MET A 31 8.30 -12.16 5.57
C MET A 31 9.74 -12.59 5.83
N PHE A 32 10.63 -11.62 6.03
CA PHE A 32 12.03 -11.88 6.36
C PHE A 32 12.18 -12.64 7.68
N GLU A 33 11.45 -12.24 8.73
CA GLU A 33 11.47 -12.94 10.01
C GLU A 33 10.87 -14.36 9.91
N ILE A 34 9.78 -14.54 9.15
CA ILE A 34 9.18 -15.85 8.91
C ILE A 34 10.14 -16.79 8.15
N GLY A 35 10.93 -16.24 7.23
CA GLY A 35 11.98 -16.99 6.54
C GLY A 35 12.99 -17.62 7.49
N LYS A 36 13.35 -16.93 8.58
CA LYS A 36 14.32 -17.38 9.58
C LYS A 36 13.77 -18.37 10.60
N MET A 37 12.45 -18.41 10.81
CA MET A 37 11.84 -19.31 11.78
C MET A 37 11.99 -20.78 11.36
N SER A 38 12.12 -21.70 12.31
CA SER A 38 12.12 -23.15 12.04
C SER A 38 10.70 -23.69 11.83
N LEU A 39 9.99 -23.12 10.84
CA LEU A 39 8.67 -23.59 10.40
C LEU A 39 8.82 -24.65 9.31
N ASP A 40 7.80 -25.50 9.20
CA ASP A 40 7.64 -26.42 8.08
C ASP A 40 7.65 -25.69 6.73
N GLU A 41 8.24 -26.30 5.72
CA GLU A 41 8.44 -25.67 4.40
C GLU A 41 7.12 -25.35 3.71
N ILE A 42 6.09 -26.20 3.89
CA ILE A 42 4.75 -25.97 3.30
C ILE A 42 4.12 -24.74 3.96
N VAL A 43 4.22 -24.64 5.28
CA VAL A 43 3.69 -23.49 6.04
C VAL A 43 4.39 -22.20 5.61
N LYS A 44 5.73 -22.21 5.47
CA LYS A 44 6.47 -21.05 4.94
C LYS A 44 5.98 -20.68 3.54
N GLY A 45 5.87 -21.64 2.63
CA GLY A 45 5.38 -21.40 1.27
C GLY A 45 4.01 -20.74 1.23
N PHE A 46 3.07 -21.23 2.06
CA PHE A 46 1.74 -20.62 2.19
C PHE A 46 1.80 -19.17 2.68
N ILE A 47 2.62 -18.87 3.69
CA ILE A 47 2.74 -17.51 4.22
C ILE A 47 3.33 -16.57 3.15
N TRP A 48 4.34 -17.01 2.41
CA TRP A 48 4.92 -16.24 1.30
C TRP A 48 3.87 -15.91 0.22
N ILE A 49 3.07 -16.90 -0.20
CA ILE A 49 2.01 -16.70 -1.19
C ILE A 49 0.96 -15.70 -0.66
N MET A 50 0.48 -15.90 0.56
CA MET A 50 -0.56 -15.07 1.15
C MET A 50 -0.09 -13.63 1.37
N GLY A 51 1.13 -13.44 1.88
CA GLY A 51 1.67 -12.10 2.06
C GLY A 51 1.89 -11.38 0.72
N THR A 52 2.31 -12.09 -0.34
CA THR A 52 2.43 -11.51 -1.69
C THR A 52 1.06 -11.09 -2.24
N LEU A 53 0.02 -11.91 -2.03
CA LEU A 53 -1.35 -11.56 -2.41
C LEU A 53 -1.82 -10.30 -1.68
N ILE A 54 -1.59 -10.20 -0.38
CA ILE A 54 -1.96 -9.02 0.42
C ILE A 54 -1.27 -7.76 -0.14
N GLU A 55 0.02 -7.86 -0.48
CA GLU A 55 0.79 -6.75 -1.05
C GLU A 55 0.22 -6.29 -2.41
N ILE A 56 -0.16 -7.23 -3.29
CA ILE A 56 -0.81 -6.94 -4.56
C ILE A 56 -2.16 -6.23 -4.33
N PHE A 57 -3.00 -6.76 -3.44
CA PHE A 57 -4.30 -6.17 -3.14
C PHE A 57 -4.19 -4.76 -2.54
N ALA A 58 -3.27 -4.56 -1.59
CA ALA A 58 -3.00 -3.25 -0.99
C ALA A 58 -2.51 -2.24 -2.04
N THR A 59 -1.68 -2.69 -2.98
CA THR A 59 -1.18 -1.84 -4.07
C THR A 59 -2.28 -1.44 -5.04
N VAL A 60 -3.08 -2.41 -5.51
CA VAL A 60 -4.18 -2.17 -6.46
C VAL A 60 -5.25 -1.26 -5.85
N SER A 61 -5.64 -1.49 -4.60
CA SER A 61 -6.60 -0.65 -3.90
C SER A 61 -6.10 0.79 -3.75
N SER A 62 -4.83 0.99 -3.39
CA SER A 62 -4.23 2.32 -3.29
C SER A 62 -4.21 3.05 -4.64
N ILE A 63 -3.90 2.34 -5.74
CA ILE A 63 -3.97 2.88 -7.10
C ILE A 63 -5.42 3.30 -7.44
N ALA A 64 -6.41 2.50 -7.07
CA ALA A 64 -7.83 2.81 -7.28
C ALA A 64 -8.23 4.10 -6.52
N VAL A 65 -7.79 4.25 -5.27
CA VAL A 65 -8.01 5.47 -4.47
C VAL A 65 -7.36 6.68 -5.14
N ILE A 66 -6.10 6.58 -5.56
CA ILE A 66 -5.40 7.67 -6.26
C ILE A 66 -6.14 8.07 -7.55
N SER A 67 -6.60 7.08 -8.33
CA SER A 67 -7.37 7.32 -9.55
C SER A 67 -8.70 8.03 -9.26
N HIS A 68 -9.40 7.61 -8.20
CA HIS A 68 -10.64 8.24 -7.75
C HIS A 68 -10.41 9.68 -7.29
N LEU A 69 -9.37 9.93 -6.49
CA LEU A 69 -8.99 11.27 -6.03
C LEU A 69 -8.67 12.16 -7.22
N LYS A 70 -7.88 11.68 -8.19
CA LYS A 70 -7.52 12.42 -9.41
C LYS A 70 -8.73 12.83 -10.25
N LYS A 71 -9.72 11.94 -10.40
CA LYS A 71 -10.94 12.22 -11.16
C LYS A 71 -11.89 13.19 -10.45
N ASN A 72 -11.93 13.15 -9.12
CA ASN A 72 -12.93 13.88 -8.32
C ASN A 72 -12.38 15.09 -7.54
N GLN A 73 -11.15 15.55 -7.83
CA GLN A 73 -10.47 16.63 -7.09
C GLN A 73 -11.33 17.87 -6.89
N LYS A 74 -12.03 18.35 -7.93
CA LYS A 74 -12.84 19.58 -7.88
C LYS A 74 -14.11 19.46 -7.03
N LYS A 75 -14.54 18.25 -6.71
CA LYS A 75 -15.72 17.96 -5.88
C LYS A 75 -15.34 17.67 -4.43
N LEU A 76 -14.12 17.19 -4.21
CA LEU A 76 -13.61 16.79 -2.90
C LEU A 76 -12.85 17.91 -2.17
N TYR A 77 -12.25 18.84 -2.91
CA TYR A 77 -11.49 19.98 -2.37
C TYR A 77 -11.91 21.29 -3.05
#